data_AF-A0A7C1HUT1-F1
#
_entry.id   AF-A0A7C1HUT1-F1
#
_cell.length_a   1.000
_cell.length_b   1.000
_cell.length_c   1.000
_cell.angle_alpha   90.00
_cell.angle_beta   90.00
_cell.angle_gamma   90.00
#
_symmetry.space_group_name_H-M   'P 1'
#
loop_
_entity.id
_entity.type
_entity.pdbx_description
1 polymer ?
#
loop_
_entity_poly.entity_id
_entity_poly.type
_entity_poly.pdbx_seq_one_letter_code
_entity_poly.pdbx_strand_id
1 'polypeptide(L)'
;MKSSYFILAAFALMILAAGCNKEEPRPVSAAFTTNLTDHTAMVGKAVTFYTGDATGDFLTYFKGDKEANTFGTGYGTSLEVGTDSFNLIYNAAGSYTFTLVATSYGNWGETMEQDVQSVDITVVPNQ
;
A
#
# COMPACT_ATOMS: atom_id res chain seq x y z
N MET A 1 -6.71 10.10 -54.74
CA MET A 1 -6.91 10.72 -53.40
C MET A 1 -7.69 9.85 -52.40
N LYS A 2 -8.62 8.95 -52.80
CA LYS A 2 -9.36 8.09 -51.85
C LYS A 2 -8.52 6.97 -51.18
N SER A 3 -7.46 6.49 -51.84
CA SER A 3 -6.59 5.41 -51.33
C SER A 3 -5.75 5.81 -50.11
N SER A 4 -5.28 7.06 -50.05
CA SER A 4 -4.40 7.54 -48.98
C SER A 4 -5.08 7.64 -47.61
N TYR A 5 -6.38 7.95 -47.57
CA TYR A 5 -7.16 7.99 -46.32
C TYR A 5 -7.39 6.60 -45.74
N PHE A 6 -7.49 5.57 -46.59
CA PHE A 6 -7.70 4.20 -46.15
C PHE A 6 -6.43 3.62 -45.50
N ILE A 7 -5.26 3.94 -46.05
CA ILE A 7 -3.97 3.57 -45.48
C ILE A 7 -3.74 4.28 -44.14
N LEU A 8 -4.08 5.57 -44.05
CA LEU A 8 -3.94 6.33 -42.80
C LEU A 8 -4.87 5.78 -41.69
N ALA A 9 -6.11 5.43 -42.05
CA ALA A 9 -7.07 4.85 -41.11
C ALA A 9 -6.66 3.44 -40.65
N ALA A 10 -6.14 2.60 -41.56
CA ALA A 10 -5.61 1.28 -41.21
C ALA A 10 -4.38 1.38 -40.30
N PHE A 11 -3.50 2.35 -40.54
CA PHE A 11 -2.32 2.59 -39.71
C PHE A 11 -2.70 3.10 -38.32
N ALA A 12 -3.65 4.03 -38.23
CA ALA A 12 -4.21 4.50 -36.96
C ALA A 12 -4.89 3.35 -36.19
N LEU A 13 -5.63 2.47 -36.87
CA LEU A 13 -6.26 1.30 -36.27
C LEU A 13 -5.23 0.28 -35.74
N MET A 14 -4.13 0.05 -36.46
CA MET A 14 -3.04 -0.81 -35.99
C MET A 14 -2.31 -0.23 -34.78
N ILE A 15 -2.10 1.09 -34.72
CA ILE A 15 -1.51 1.75 -33.55
C ILE A 15 -2.47 1.64 -32.34
N LEU A 16 -3.78 1.76 -32.56
CA LEU A 16 -4.78 1.56 -31.50
C LEU A 16 -4.85 0.10 -31.03
N ALA A 17 -4.68 -0.87 -31.92
CA ALA A 17 -4.63 -2.29 -31.58
C ALA A 17 -3.33 -2.70 -30.85
N ALA A 18 -2.20 -2.08 -31.20
CA ALA A 18 -0.92 -2.26 -30.51
C ALA A 18 -0.80 -1.44 -29.22
N GLY A 19 -1.64 -0.41 -29.03
CA GLY A 19 -1.71 0.40 -27.81
C GLY A 19 -2.35 -0.29 -26.62
N CYS A 20 -2.94 -1.49 -26.82
CA CYS A 20 -3.38 -2.36 -25.74
C CYS A 20 -2.16 -3.11 -25.16
N ASN A 21 -1.20 -2.36 -24.62
CA ASN A 21 -0.04 -2.95 -23.95
C ASN A 21 -0.53 -3.50 -22.61
N LYS A 22 -0.69 -4.82 -22.57
CA LYS A 22 -0.76 -5.59 -21.34
C LYS A 22 0.52 -5.36 -20.55
N GLU A 23 0.42 -4.58 -19.48
CA GLU A 23 1.52 -4.35 -18.55
C GLU A 23 1.32 -5.26 -17.34
N GLU A 24 2.28 -6.12 -17.04
CA GLU A 24 2.22 -6.94 -15.82
C GLU A 24 2.35 -6.05 -14.57
N PRO A 25 1.75 -6.44 -13.44
CA PRO A 25 1.89 -5.68 -12.20
C PRO A 25 3.36 -5.60 -11.80
N ARG A 26 3.75 -4.48 -11.20
CA ARG A 26 5.11 -4.30 -10.70
C ARG A 26 5.29 -5.12 -9.41
N PRO A 27 6.51 -5.61 -9.13
CA PRO A 27 6.81 -6.20 -7.83
C PRO A 27 6.49 -5.22 -6.69
N VAL A 28 5.89 -5.73 -5.62
CA VAL A 28 5.49 -4.96 -4.44
C VAL A 28 6.20 -5.48 -3.20
N SER A 29 6.27 -4.63 -2.18
CA SER A 29 6.84 -4.92 -0.87
C SER A 29 6.05 -4.13 0.17
N ALA A 30 5.47 -4.80 1.15
CA ALA A 30 4.89 -4.18 2.33
C ALA A 30 5.91 -4.10 3.47
N ALA A 31 7.21 -4.19 3.17
CA ALA A 31 8.26 -4.22 4.17
C ALA A 31 8.28 -2.96 5.02
N PHE A 32 8.27 -3.14 6.33
CA PHE A 32 8.51 -2.05 7.28
C PHE A 32 9.23 -2.53 8.53
N THR A 33 9.84 -1.58 9.25
CA THR A 33 10.35 -1.79 10.60
C THR A 33 9.75 -0.76 11.56
N THR A 34 9.98 -0.94 12.86
CA THR A 34 9.49 0.01 13.87
C THR A 34 10.57 0.36 14.88
N ASN A 35 10.38 1.45 15.62
CA ASN A 35 11.23 1.79 16.76
C ASN A 35 10.86 1.03 18.06
N LEU A 36 9.98 0.05 17.99
CA LEU A 36 9.53 -0.71 19.17
C LEU A 36 10.66 -1.59 19.70
N THR A 37 10.75 -1.68 21.03
CA THR A 37 11.53 -2.72 21.72
C THR A 37 10.55 -3.76 22.22
N ASP A 38 10.78 -5.03 21.92
CA ASP A 38 9.90 -6.16 22.29
C ASP A 38 8.42 -5.90 21.97
N HIS A 39 8.16 -5.27 20.81
CA HIS A 39 6.82 -4.95 20.32
C HIS A 39 5.97 -4.11 21.31
N THR A 40 6.61 -3.37 22.20
CA THR A 40 5.92 -2.64 23.28
C THR A 40 6.02 -1.14 23.11
N ALA A 41 4.89 -0.45 23.27
CA ALA A 41 4.78 1.01 23.27
C ALA A 41 4.15 1.51 24.58
N MET A 42 4.40 2.76 24.93
CA MET A 42 3.72 3.42 26.05
C MET A 42 2.56 4.27 25.55
N VAL A 43 1.47 4.33 26.33
CA VAL A 43 0.33 5.21 26.04
C VAL A 43 0.81 6.64 25.81
N GLY A 44 0.35 7.25 24.71
CA GLY A 44 0.66 8.63 24.35
C GLY A 44 2.07 8.84 23.77
N LYS A 45 2.89 7.79 23.62
CA LYS A 45 4.17 7.86 22.91
C LYS A 45 4.00 7.48 21.44
N ALA A 46 4.79 8.13 20.59
CA ALA A 46 4.80 7.85 19.16
C ALA A 46 5.54 6.53 18.86
N VAL A 47 4.89 5.69 18.08
CA VAL A 47 5.51 4.54 17.40
C VAL A 47 5.84 4.99 15.98
N THR A 48 7.12 4.89 15.62
CA THR A 48 7.59 5.20 14.27
C THR A 48 7.58 3.93 13.44
N PHE A 49 6.94 3.99 12.28
CA PHE A 49 6.98 2.95 11.25
C PHE A 49 7.90 3.44 10.14
N TYR A 50 8.95 2.68 9.85
CA TYR A 50 9.91 2.96 8.78
C TYR A 50 9.51 2.14 7.56
N THR A 51 9.11 2.83 6.50
CA THR A 51 8.50 2.26 5.29
C THR A 51 9.34 2.51 4.04
N GLY A 52 10.62 2.89 4.19
CA GLY A 52 11.52 3.13 3.05
C GLY A 52 11.71 1.94 2.11
N ASP A 53 11.48 0.72 2.60
CA ASP A 53 11.54 -0.52 1.81
C ASP A 53 10.17 -0.94 1.24
N ALA A 54 9.11 -0.16 1.49
CA ALA A 54 7.78 -0.45 0.97
C ALA A 54 7.63 0.07 -0.47
N THR A 55 7.18 -0.80 -1.38
CA THR A 55 7.05 -0.51 -2.80
C THR A 55 5.71 -0.98 -3.34
N GLY A 56 5.15 -0.24 -4.29
CA GLY A 56 3.91 -0.59 -4.99
C GLY A 56 3.31 0.63 -5.67
N ASP A 57 2.18 0.42 -6.38
CA ASP A 57 1.40 1.55 -6.91
C ASP A 57 0.55 2.19 -5.82
N PHE A 58 0.12 1.37 -4.85
CA PHE A 58 -0.69 1.79 -3.73
C PHE A 58 -0.15 1.18 -2.44
N LEU A 59 0.02 2.02 -1.42
CA LEU A 59 0.30 1.61 -0.06
C LEU A 59 -0.89 2.02 0.82
N THR A 60 -1.41 1.08 1.61
CA THR A 60 -2.48 1.34 2.57
C THR A 60 -2.14 0.70 3.89
N TYR A 61 -2.23 1.45 4.99
CA TYR A 61 -2.07 0.89 6.32
C TYR A 61 -3.37 0.83 7.10
N PHE A 62 -3.43 -0.11 8.03
CA PHE A 62 -4.55 -0.35 8.94
C PHE A 62 -4.02 -0.40 10.37
N LYS A 63 -4.79 0.17 11.31
CA LYS A 63 -4.59 -0.05 12.75
C LYS A 63 -5.31 -1.33 13.21
N GLY A 64 -5.17 -2.40 12.43
CA GLY A 64 -5.74 -3.74 12.64
C GLY A 64 -5.17 -4.72 11.61
N ASP A 65 -5.53 -5.99 11.70
CA ASP A 65 -5.15 -7.04 10.73
C ASP A 65 -5.84 -6.88 9.36
N LYS A 66 -6.99 -6.20 9.33
CA LYS A 66 -7.78 -5.90 8.12
C LYS A 66 -8.73 -4.72 8.34
N GLU A 67 -9.37 -4.24 7.28
CA GLU A 67 -10.39 -3.17 7.34
C GLU A 67 -11.41 -3.41 8.46
N ALA A 68 -12.02 -4.60 8.48
CA ALA A 68 -13.06 -4.97 9.44
C ALA A 68 -12.62 -4.94 10.92
N ASN A 69 -11.30 -4.97 11.18
CA ASN A 69 -10.70 -5.03 12.51
C ASN A 69 -9.83 -3.80 12.79
N THR A 70 -9.97 -2.75 12.00
CA THR A 70 -9.16 -1.52 12.13
C THR A 70 -9.62 -0.70 13.32
N PHE A 71 -8.72 -0.51 14.29
CA PHE A 71 -8.94 0.33 15.45
C PHE A 71 -9.06 1.81 15.07
N GLY A 72 -10.09 2.50 15.61
CA GLY A 72 -10.33 3.93 15.37
C GLY A 72 -11.40 4.17 14.31
N THR A 73 -11.00 4.61 13.11
CA THR A 73 -11.92 5.05 12.05
C THR A 73 -12.63 3.91 11.32
N GLY A 74 -12.12 2.68 11.42
CA GLY A 74 -12.64 1.51 10.69
C GLY A 74 -12.27 1.46 9.20
N TYR A 75 -11.37 2.34 8.73
CA TYR A 75 -10.93 2.40 7.33
C TYR A 75 -9.40 2.35 7.23
N GLY A 76 -8.91 1.79 6.12
CA GLY A 76 -7.49 1.89 5.75
C GLY A 76 -7.10 3.34 5.44
N THR A 77 -5.84 3.68 5.71
CA THR A 77 -5.27 4.98 5.38
C THR A 77 -4.25 4.81 4.26
N SER A 78 -4.44 5.54 3.15
CA SER A 78 -3.46 5.56 2.06
C SER A 78 -2.17 6.23 2.51
N LEU A 79 -1.05 5.61 2.17
CA LEU A 79 0.30 6.12 2.39
C LEU A 79 0.88 6.52 1.03
N GLU A 80 1.50 7.69 0.96
CA GLU A 80 2.20 8.12 -0.24
C GLU A 80 3.41 7.20 -0.49
N VAL A 81 3.52 6.68 -1.72
CA VAL A 81 4.65 5.84 -2.13
C VAL A 81 5.95 6.64 -2.02
N GLY A 82 6.97 6.04 -1.41
CA GLY A 82 8.23 6.73 -1.13
C GLY A 82 8.25 7.47 0.22
N THR A 83 7.23 7.30 1.07
CA THR A 83 7.29 7.75 2.46
C THR A 83 8.36 6.95 3.23
N ASP A 84 9.40 7.62 3.72
CA ASP A 84 10.46 6.98 4.51
C ASP A 84 9.96 6.47 5.86
N SER A 85 9.15 7.28 6.55
CA SER A 85 8.58 6.91 7.85
C SER A 85 7.40 7.80 8.25
N PHE A 86 6.60 7.31 9.19
CA PHE A 86 5.53 8.09 9.83
C PHE A 86 5.31 7.63 11.27
N ASN A 87 4.56 8.43 12.04
CA ASN A 87 4.30 8.18 13.45
C ASN A 87 2.83 7.90 13.73
N LEU A 88 2.55 6.91 14.57
CA LEU A 88 1.23 6.67 15.16
C LEU A 88 1.29 6.77 16.69
N ILE A 89 0.22 7.27 17.30
CA ILE A 89 0.07 7.37 18.76
C ILE A 89 -1.12 6.52 19.20
N TYR A 90 -0.90 5.69 20.22
CA TYR A 90 -1.94 4.89 20.88
C TYR A 90 -2.28 5.52 22.23
N ASN A 91 -3.54 5.91 22.41
CA ASN A 91 -4.00 6.69 23.57
C ASN A 91 -4.61 5.83 24.70
N ALA A 92 -4.67 4.51 24.52
CA ALA A 92 -5.17 3.57 25.51
C ALA A 92 -4.25 2.35 25.57
N ALA A 93 -4.13 1.76 26.76
CA ALA A 93 -3.40 0.52 26.94
C ALA A 93 -4.21 -0.65 26.34
N GLY A 94 -3.52 -1.64 25.79
CA GLY A 94 -4.15 -2.79 25.15
C GLY A 94 -3.25 -3.45 24.09
N SER A 95 -3.79 -4.47 23.44
CA SER A 95 -3.16 -5.13 22.30
C SER A 95 -3.70 -4.55 21.00
N TYR A 96 -2.80 -4.19 20.10
CA TYR A 96 -3.11 -3.63 18.79
C TYR A 96 -2.38 -4.41 17.71
N THR A 97 -2.90 -4.41 16.50
CA THR A 97 -2.19 -4.87 15.32
C THR A 97 -2.05 -3.69 14.37
N PHE A 98 -0.89 -3.57 13.73
CA PHE A 98 -0.68 -2.69 12.60
C PHE A 98 -0.43 -3.54 11.36
N THR A 99 -1.01 -3.16 10.23
CA THR A 99 -0.83 -3.85 8.95
C THR A 99 -0.53 -2.83 7.87
N LEU A 100 0.47 -3.12 7.03
CA LEU A 100 0.73 -2.41 5.78
C LEU A 100 0.41 -3.36 4.62
N VAL A 101 -0.29 -2.82 3.62
CA VAL A 101 -0.65 -3.52 2.38
C VAL A 101 -0.05 -2.75 1.22
N ALA A 102 0.74 -3.44 0.41
CA ALA A 102 1.28 -2.92 -0.84
C ALA A 102 0.59 -3.61 -2.01
N THR A 103 0.18 -2.85 -3.03
CA THR A 103 -0.54 -3.40 -4.18
C THR A 103 -0.11 -2.74 -5.48
N SER A 104 0.00 -3.52 -6.54
CA SER A 104 0.18 -3.07 -7.92
C SER A 104 -0.79 -3.81 -8.82
N TYR A 105 -1.37 -3.09 -9.77
CA TYR A 105 -2.28 -3.66 -10.76
C TYR A 105 -1.64 -3.63 -12.13
N GLY A 106 -1.76 -4.74 -12.85
CA GLY A 106 -1.39 -4.86 -14.25
C GLY A 106 -2.61 -5.14 -15.11
N ASN A 107 -2.43 -5.15 -16.42
CA ASN A 107 -3.41 -5.61 -17.39
C ASN A 107 -4.78 -4.95 -17.20
N TRP A 108 -4.81 -3.63 -17.00
CA TRP A 108 -6.05 -2.86 -16.74
C TRP A 108 -6.84 -3.29 -15.50
N GLY A 109 -6.14 -3.85 -14.51
CA GLY A 109 -6.73 -4.37 -13.28
C GLY A 109 -7.13 -5.84 -13.36
N GLU A 110 -6.86 -6.54 -14.48
CA GLU A 110 -7.10 -7.99 -14.58
C GLU A 110 -6.13 -8.81 -13.72
N THR A 111 -4.93 -8.29 -13.48
CA THR A 111 -3.89 -8.95 -12.67
C THR A 111 -3.45 -8.04 -11.54
N MET A 112 -3.12 -8.62 -10.40
CA MET A 112 -2.72 -7.90 -9.20
C MET A 112 -1.56 -8.62 -8.52
N GLU A 113 -0.57 -7.86 -8.08
CA GLU A 113 0.44 -8.29 -7.13
C GLU A 113 0.17 -7.59 -5.79
N GLN A 114 0.21 -8.33 -4.68
CA GLN A 114 -0.04 -7.79 -3.35
C GLN A 114 0.90 -8.43 -2.32
N ASP A 115 1.44 -7.59 -1.45
CA ASP A 115 2.19 -8.01 -0.27
C ASP A 115 1.60 -7.36 0.97
N VAL A 116 1.68 -8.08 2.10
CA VAL A 116 1.07 -7.67 3.37
C VAL A 116 2.02 -8.02 4.50
N GLN A 117 2.35 -7.02 5.32
CA GLN A 117 3.10 -7.22 6.55
C GLN A 117 2.28 -6.68 7.73
N SER A 118 2.34 -7.39 8.85
CA SER A 118 1.69 -6.97 10.11
C SER A 118 2.66 -7.06 11.28
N VAL A 119 2.40 -6.26 12.31
CA VAL A 119 3.07 -6.33 13.61
C VAL A 119 2.04 -6.17 14.73
N ASP A 120 2.12 -7.04 15.74
CA ASP A 120 1.36 -6.87 16.97
C ASP A 120 2.11 -5.93 17.91
N ILE A 121 1.37 -5.06 18.59
CA ILE A 121 1.89 -4.00 19.43
C ILE A 121 1.17 -4.07 20.77
N THR A 122 1.94 -4.23 21.84
CA THR A 122 1.43 -4.15 23.22
C THR A 122 1.60 -2.73 23.72
N VAL A 123 0.51 -2.04 24.02
CA VAL A 123 0.53 -0.68 24.57
C VAL A 123 0.30 -0.76 26.07
N VAL A 124 1.26 -0.28 26.85
CA VAL A 124 1.22 -0.28 28.31
C VAL A 124 1.01 1.12 28.88
N PRO A 125 0.44 1.27 30.09
CA PRO A 125 0.27 2.57 30.73
C PRO A 125 1.60 3.32 30.84
N ASN A 126 1.57 4.62 30.54
CA ASN A 126 2.70 5.50 30.80
C ASN A 126 2.84 5.67 32.32
N GLN A 127 3.98 5.25 32.88
CA GLN A 127 4.29 5.41 34.31
C GLN A 127 4.55 6.88 34.65
#